data_AF-A0A141RKR8-F1
#
_entry.id   AF-A0A141RKR8-F1
#
_cell.length_a   1.000
_cell.length_b   1.000
_cell.length_c   1.000
_cell.angle_alpha   90.00
_cell.angle_beta   90.00
_cell.angle_gamma   90.00
#
_symmetry.space_group_name_H-M   'P 1'
#
loop_
_entity.id
_entity.type
_entity.pdbx_description
1 polymer ?
#
loop_
_entity_poly.entity_id
_entity_poly.type
_entity_poly.pdbx_seq_one_letter_code
_entity_poly.pdbx_strand_id
1 'polypeptide(L)'
;MLATETLYTPYNGAVLLENPLLNKGLAFTESERTAFNLQGLLPHNVETIEEQTERAWGQFCQFKKSISRHIYLRNIQDTNETLFYNLLRSHMKETLPVIYTPTVGEACEHFSEIYRRGRGLFISWPNRHQIDEMLQGFSRNDIKVIVVTDGERILGLGDQGIGGMGIPIGKLSLYTACGGIHPASTLPIMLDVGTNNPQHLEDPLYMGWRHPRISDEQYLEFMDMFVHAIQQRWPNVLLQFEDFAQKNATRLLNRYRHQLCCFNDD
;
A
#
# COMPACT_ATOMS: atom_id res chain seq x y z
N MET A 1 -12.81 -9.18 25.78
CA MET A 1 -11.83 -10.05 25.12
C MET A 1 -11.97 -9.80 23.63
N LEU A 2 -10.88 -9.52 22.91
CA LEU A 2 -10.92 -9.56 21.45
C LEU A 2 -11.33 -10.98 21.05
N ALA A 3 -12.31 -11.12 20.15
CA ALA A 3 -12.72 -12.42 19.68
C ALA A 3 -11.51 -13.14 19.08
N THR A 4 -11.19 -14.33 19.57
CA THR A 4 -10.16 -15.19 19.00
C THR A 4 -10.75 -15.88 17.77
N GLU A 5 -10.50 -15.31 16.60
CA GLU A 5 -10.80 -15.94 15.32
C GLU A 5 -9.67 -16.90 14.94
N THR A 6 -10.01 -18.13 14.57
CA THR A 6 -9.03 -19.11 14.09
C THR A 6 -8.86 -18.92 12.60
N LEU A 7 -7.62 -18.67 12.16
CA LEU A 7 -7.27 -18.52 10.75
C LEU A 7 -6.82 -19.87 10.17
N TYR A 8 -7.43 -20.26 9.05
CA TYR A 8 -7.02 -21.45 8.29
C TYR A 8 -6.21 -21.01 7.08
N THR A 9 -5.11 -21.72 6.81
CA THR A 9 -4.25 -21.44 5.66
C THR A 9 -3.73 -22.73 5.03
N PRO A 10 -3.66 -22.83 3.69
CA PRO A 10 -3.01 -23.95 3.02
C PRO A 10 -1.48 -23.81 2.98
N TYR A 11 -0.94 -22.62 3.31
CA TYR A 11 0.48 -22.33 3.17
C TYR A 11 1.31 -22.98 4.27
N ASN A 12 2.49 -23.48 3.89
CA ASN A 12 3.50 -24.04 4.79
C ASN A 12 4.90 -23.74 4.23
N GLY A 13 5.94 -24.05 5.02
CA GLY A 13 7.33 -23.88 4.62
C GLY A 13 7.67 -22.45 4.20
N ALA A 14 8.50 -22.31 3.18
CA ALA A 14 8.93 -21.01 2.65
C ALA A 14 7.76 -20.13 2.17
N VAL A 15 6.73 -20.72 1.57
CA VAL A 15 5.57 -19.98 1.04
C VAL A 15 4.79 -19.28 2.17
N LEU A 16 4.70 -19.91 3.36
CA LEU A 16 4.11 -19.27 4.53
C LEU A 16 4.94 -18.07 5.00
N LEU A 17 6.27 -18.21 5.00
CA LEU A 17 7.21 -17.15 5.41
C LEU A 17 7.24 -15.97 4.43
N GLU A 18 6.90 -16.20 3.16
CA GLU A 18 6.79 -15.15 2.14
C GLU A 18 5.48 -14.36 2.22
N ASN A 19 4.46 -14.88 2.91
CA ASN A 19 3.19 -14.20 3.09
C ASN A 19 3.23 -13.25 4.30
N PRO A 20 3.29 -11.91 4.10
CA PRO A 20 3.52 -10.98 5.20
C PRO A 20 2.34 -10.85 6.17
N LEU A 21 1.12 -11.26 5.78
CA LEU A 21 -0.03 -11.29 6.69
C LEU A 21 0.01 -12.48 7.67
N LEU A 22 0.71 -13.55 7.31
CA LEU A 22 0.74 -14.80 8.10
C LEU A 22 2.10 -15.06 8.73
N ASN A 23 3.17 -14.50 8.15
CA ASN A 23 4.52 -14.67 8.65
C ASN A 23 4.69 -14.03 10.02
N LYS A 24 5.00 -14.85 11.03
CA LYS A 24 5.33 -14.42 12.39
C LYS A 24 6.84 -14.31 12.64
N GLY A 25 7.67 -14.65 11.65
CA GLY A 25 9.12 -14.75 11.82
C GLY A 25 9.49 -15.68 12.97
N LEU A 26 10.31 -15.20 13.90
CA LEU A 26 10.73 -15.97 15.08
C LEU A 26 9.62 -16.22 16.11
N ALA A 27 8.46 -15.59 15.96
CA ALA A 27 7.32 -15.74 16.87
C ALA A 27 6.41 -16.93 16.54
N PHE A 28 6.74 -17.72 15.51
CA PHE A 28 6.18 -19.07 15.39
C PHE A 28 6.67 -19.93 16.57
N THR A 29 5.72 -20.49 17.31
CA THR A 29 5.98 -21.44 18.40
C THR A 29 6.54 -22.77 17.86
N GLU A 30 7.15 -23.59 18.71
CA GLU A 30 7.69 -24.89 18.30
C GLU A 30 6.62 -25.83 17.70
N SER A 31 5.40 -25.79 18.22
CA SER A 31 4.28 -26.57 17.68
C SER A 31 3.88 -26.05 16.30
N GLU A 32 3.79 -24.74 16.10
CA GLU A 32 3.52 -24.14 14.78
C GLU A 32 4.64 -24.44 13.79
N ARG A 33 5.92 -24.34 14.21
CA ARG A 33 7.06 -24.66 13.35
C ARG A 33 7.03 -26.11 12.87
N THR A 34 6.61 -27.04 13.73
CA THR A 34 6.42 -28.44 13.37
C THR A 34 5.22 -28.61 12.44
N ALA A 35 4.07 -28.02 12.78
CA ALA A 35 2.84 -28.14 11.99
C ALA A 35 2.94 -27.52 10.58
N PHE A 36 3.70 -26.43 10.44
CA PHE A 36 3.87 -25.70 9.18
C PHE A 36 5.19 -26.01 8.46
N ASN A 37 5.94 -27.05 8.86
CA ASN A 37 7.20 -27.45 8.24
C ASN A 37 8.26 -26.31 8.16
N LEU A 38 8.44 -25.57 9.26
CA LEU A 38 9.37 -24.43 9.35
C LEU A 38 10.71 -24.80 9.99
N GLN A 39 10.88 -26.05 10.45
CA GLN A 39 12.12 -26.52 11.05
C GLN A 39 13.29 -26.38 10.06
N GLY A 40 14.38 -25.75 10.50
CA GLY A 40 15.54 -25.43 9.66
C GLY A 40 15.42 -24.18 8.79
N LEU A 41 14.22 -23.59 8.65
CA LEU A 41 14.01 -22.32 7.93
C LEU A 41 14.16 -21.09 8.84
N LEU A 42 14.06 -21.29 10.16
CA LEU A 42 14.16 -20.25 11.18
C LEU A 42 15.24 -20.62 12.20
N PRO A 43 15.94 -19.61 12.78
CA PRO A 43 16.77 -19.79 13.96
C PRO A 43 16.06 -20.54 15.10
N HIS A 44 16.84 -21.26 15.91
CA HIS A 44 16.30 -22.12 16.98
C HIS A 44 15.41 -21.35 17.99
N ASN A 45 15.82 -20.15 18.41
CA ASN A 45 15.08 -19.41 19.42
C ASN A 45 13.69 -18.96 18.91
N VAL A 46 12.70 -19.10 19.79
CA VAL A 46 11.36 -18.50 19.62
C VAL A 46 11.37 -17.15 20.32
N GLU A 47 10.89 -16.11 19.65
CA GLU A 47 10.75 -14.76 20.20
C GLU A 47 9.29 -14.41 20.44
N THR A 48 9.03 -13.57 21.43
CA THR A 48 7.77 -12.86 21.60
C THR A 48 7.65 -11.71 20.59
N ILE A 49 6.42 -11.20 20.38
CA ILE A 49 6.22 -10.04 19.50
C ILE A 49 6.90 -8.78 20.07
N GLU A 50 7.00 -8.68 21.39
CA GLU A 50 7.71 -7.62 22.10
C GLU A 50 9.23 -7.67 21.83
N GLU A 51 9.86 -8.84 21.91
CA GLU A 51 11.29 -9.01 21.60
C GLU A 51 11.60 -8.69 20.14
N GLN A 52 10.75 -9.13 19.21
CA GLN A 52 10.85 -8.75 17.80
C GLN A 52 10.73 -7.25 17.61
N THR A 53 9.82 -6.61 18.35
CA THR A 53 9.59 -5.16 18.27
C THR A 53 10.79 -4.39 18.77
N GLU A 54 11.39 -4.78 19.90
CA GLU A 54 12.58 -4.14 20.44
C GLU A 54 13.77 -4.26 19.47
N ARG A 55 13.97 -5.45 18.89
CA ARG A 55 15.01 -5.67 17.87
C ARG A 55 14.76 -4.83 16.61
N ALA A 56 13.50 -4.71 16.19
CA ALA A 56 13.15 -3.90 15.03
C ALA A 56 13.33 -2.40 15.31
N TRP A 57 12.99 -1.96 16.53
CA TRP A 57 13.14 -0.59 17.00
C TRP A 57 14.61 -0.16 17.13
N GLY A 58 15.46 -1.05 17.67
CA GLY A 58 16.91 -0.81 17.75
C GLY A 58 17.53 -0.54 16.38
N GLN A 59 17.14 -1.30 15.36
CA GLN A 59 17.57 -1.07 13.97
C GLN A 59 16.99 0.23 13.39
N PHE A 60 15.71 0.52 13.63
CA PHE A 60 15.09 1.78 13.21
C PHE A 60 15.87 3.00 13.73
N CYS A 61 16.27 2.96 15.01
CA CYS A 61 17.03 4.04 15.65
C CYS A 61 18.44 4.24 15.07
N GLN A 62 19.05 3.22 14.47
CA GLN A 62 20.38 3.32 13.86
C GLN A 62 20.37 4.13 12.56
N PHE A 63 19.25 4.17 11.84
CA PHE A 63 19.11 4.96 10.64
C PHE A 63 19.03 6.46 11.00
N LYS A 64 19.88 7.26 10.34
CA LYS A 64 19.96 8.72 10.56
C LYS A 64 18.98 9.51 9.69
N LYS A 65 18.77 9.06 8.45
CA LYS A 65 17.89 9.72 7.48
C LYS A 65 16.47 9.17 7.57
N SER A 66 15.47 10.03 7.44
CA SER A 66 14.06 9.66 7.46
C SER A 66 13.70 8.70 6.32
N ILE A 67 14.21 8.94 5.09
CA ILE A 67 14.00 8.02 3.97
C ILE A 67 14.53 6.61 4.22
N SER A 68 15.68 6.47 4.90
CA SER A 68 16.21 5.16 5.25
C SER A 68 15.32 4.44 6.27
N ARG A 69 14.78 5.19 7.24
CA ARG A 69 13.78 4.67 8.18
C ARG A 69 12.48 4.27 7.47
N HIS A 70 12.05 5.06 6.48
CA HIS A 70 10.89 4.73 5.65
C HIS A 70 11.11 3.40 4.93
N ILE A 71 12.19 3.26 4.16
CA ILE A 71 12.54 2.02 3.44
C ILE A 71 12.61 0.82 4.39
N TYR A 72 13.17 1.00 5.59
CA TYR A 72 13.21 -0.04 6.61
C TYR A 72 11.82 -0.45 7.09
N LEU A 73 10.96 0.50 7.45
CA LEU A 73 9.58 0.23 7.86
C LEU A 73 8.75 -0.41 6.72
N ARG A 74 8.92 0.05 5.47
CA ARG A 74 8.32 -0.56 4.28
C ARG A 74 8.71 -2.03 4.14
N ASN A 75 9.98 -2.35 4.35
CA ASN A 75 10.47 -3.71 4.28
C ASN A 75 9.85 -4.62 5.35
N ILE A 76 9.66 -4.12 6.58
CA ILE A 76 8.93 -4.87 7.61
C ILE A 76 7.49 -5.09 7.16
N GLN A 77 6.78 -4.08 6.65
CA GLN A 77 5.41 -4.26 6.17
C GLN A 77 5.32 -5.34 5.08
N ASP A 78 6.29 -5.41 4.17
CA ASP A 78 6.32 -6.37 3.07
C ASP A 78 6.83 -7.77 3.45
N THR A 79 7.18 -7.99 4.73
CA THR A 79 7.69 -9.28 5.23
C THR A 79 6.93 -9.82 6.43
N ASN A 80 6.43 -8.95 7.32
CA ASN A 80 5.66 -9.29 8.51
C ASN A 80 4.78 -8.08 8.91
N GLU A 81 3.54 -8.05 8.43
CA GLU A 81 2.59 -6.97 8.69
C GLU A 81 2.20 -6.88 10.17
N THR A 82 2.12 -8.01 10.88
CA THR A 82 1.85 -8.02 12.33
C THR A 82 2.94 -7.26 13.10
N LEU A 83 4.21 -7.55 12.83
CA LEU A 83 5.34 -6.84 13.44
C LEU A 83 5.36 -5.37 13.04
N PHE A 84 5.09 -5.06 11.77
CA PHE A 84 5.00 -3.67 11.30
C PHE A 84 3.99 -2.87 12.11
N TYR A 85 2.74 -3.33 12.21
CA TYR A 85 1.70 -2.61 12.94
C TYR A 85 1.94 -2.61 14.45
N ASN A 86 2.54 -3.66 15.02
CA ASN A 86 2.92 -3.67 16.43
C ASN A 86 4.00 -2.61 16.72
N LEU A 87 5.03 -2.51 15.86
CA LEU A 87 6.08 -1.50 15.97
C LEU A 87 5.53 -0.08 15.84
N LEU A 88 4.66 0.16 14.86
CA LEU A 88 4.00 1.46 14.69
C LEU A 88 3.19 1.85 15.93
N ARG A 89 2.43 0.91 16.51
CA ARG A 89 1.63 1.18 17.70
C ARG A 89 2.49 1.46 18.92
N SER A 90 3.60 0.75 19.09
CA SER A 90 4.53 0.92 20.21
C SER A 90 5.32 2.24 20.14
N HIS A 91 5.60 2.75 18.94
CA HIS A 91 6.40 3.96 18.71
C HIS A 91 5.71 4.93 17.73
N MET A 92 4.42 5.17 17.93
CA MET A 92 3.58 5.88 16.96
C MET A 92 4.07 7.30 16.71
N LYS A 93 4.49 8.01 17.76
CA LYS A 93 4.95 9.40 17.66
C LYS A 93 6.15 9.54 16.72
N GLU A 94 7.07 8.60 16.77
CA GLU A 94 8.31 8.60 15.99
C GLU A 94 8.13 8.02 14.58
N THR A 95 7.22 7.05 14.43
CA THR A 95 7.05 6.31 13.17
C THR A 95 6.01 6.92 12.23
N LEU A 96 4.97 7.58 12.76
CA LEU A 96 3.93 8.23 11.94
C LEU A 96 4.48 9.24 10.91
N PRO A 97 5.39 10.18 11.26
CA PRO A 97 5.97 11.10 10.28
C PRO A 97 6.94 10.44 9.28
N VAL A 98 7.28 9.16 9.48
CA VAL A 98 8.13 8.37 8.58
C VAL A 98 7.29 7.59 7.57
N ILE A 99 6.15 7.03 7.96
CA ILE A 99 5.26 6.27 7.06
C ILE A 99 4.27 7.14 6.29
N TYR A 100 4.08 8.39 6.75
CA TYR A 100 3.24 9.39 6.09
C TYR A 100 3.99 10.72 6.01
N THR A 101 3.29 11.85 6.05
CA THR A 101 3.89 13.18 5.94
C THR A 101 4.82 13.50 7.12
N PRO A 102 6.00 14.11 6.88
CA PRO A 102 6.49 14.60 5.58
C PRO A 102 7.30 13.56 4.78
N THR A 103 7.80 12.48 5.40
CA THR A 103 8.79 11.58 4.77
C THR A 103 8.25 10.83 3.55
N VAL A 104 6.94 10.53 3.53
CA VAL A 104 6.32 9.87 2.37
C VAL A 104 6.45 10.70 1.09
N GLY A 105 6.54 12.03 1.19
CA GLY A 105 6.76 12.89 0.04
C GLY A 105 8.11 12.59 -0.63
N GLU A 106 9.20 12.61 0.14
CA GLU A 106 10.55 12.23 -0.34
C GLU A 106 10.55 10.81 -0.93
N ALA A 107 9.80 9.89 -0.30
CA ALA A 107 9.67 8.53 -0.81
C ALA A 107 8.88 8.44 -2.14
N CYS A 108 7.95 9.36 -2.39
CA CYS A 108 7.22 9.45 -3.67
C CYS A 108 8.11 10.01 -4.78
N GLU A 109 8.93 11.03 -4.49
CA GLU A 109 9.90 11.59 -5.46
C GLU A 109 10.91 10.53 -5.91
N HIS A 110 11.44 9.76 -4.95
CA HIS A 110 12.43 8.71 -5.21
C HIS A 110 11.82 7.32 -5.40
N PHE A 111 10.50 7.22 -5.67
CA PHE A 111 9.80 5.93 -5.68
C PHE A 111 10.44 4.90 -6.62
N SER A 112 10.78 5.33 -7.84
CA SER A 112 11.45 4.48 -8.84
C SER A 112 12.79 3.93 -8.35
N GLU A 113 13.56 4.73 -7.61
CA GLU A 113 14.87 4.35 -7.09
C GLU A 113 14.77 3.38 -5.90
N ILE A 114 13.78 3.58 -5.03
CA ILE A 114 13.65 2.83 -3.77
C ILE A 114 12.73 1.61 -3.88
N TYR A 115 12.10 1.38 -5.04
CA TYR A 115 11.17 0.29 -5.25
C TYR A 115 11.84 -1.08 -5.08
N ARG A 116 11.17 -1.98 -4.35
CA ARG A 116 11.69 -3.32 -4.03
C ARG A 116 10.66 -4.43 -4.21
N ARG A 117 9.42 -4.19 -3.80
CA ARG A 117 8.32 -5.15 -3.87
C ARG A 117 7.04 -4.42 -4.24
N GLY A 118 6.22 -5.06 -5.07
CA GLY A 118 4.90 -4.55 -5.42
C GLY A 118 3.95 -4.64 -4.23
N ARG A 119 3.28 -3.53 -3.91
CA ARG A 119 2.15 -3.46 -2.97
C ARG A 119 1.04 -2.63 -3.58
N GLY A 120 -0.17 -3.18 -3.61
CA GLY A 120 -1.30 -2.56 -4.31
C GLY A 120 -1.35 -2.92 -5.79
N LEU A 121 -2.13 -2.16 -6.54
CA LEU A 121 -2.29 -2.32 -7.98
C LEU A 121 -1.89 -1.04 -8.73
N PHE A 122 -1.18 -1.22 -9.84
CA PHE A 122 -0.93 -0.16 -10.81
C PHE A 122 -1.82 -0.43 -12.02
N ILE A 123 -2.73 0.50 -12.31
CA ILE A 123 -3.66 0.40 -13.42
C ILE A 123 -3.31 1.53 -14.38
N SER A 124 -2.71 1.19 -15.51
CA SER A 124 -2.26 2.17 -16.49
C SER A 124 -3.25 2.33 -17.63
N TRP A 125 -3.33 3.53 -18.20
CA TRP A 125 -4.19 3.84 -19.36
C TRP A 125 -3.97 2.90 -20.57
N PRO A 126 -2.73 2.50 -20.94
CA PRO A 126 -2.51 1.51 -21.99
C PRO A 126 -3.24 0.18 -21.75
N ASN A 127 -3.43 -0.20 -20.49
CA ASN A 127 -4.05 -1.46 -20.08
C ASN A 127 -5.52 -1.29 -19.63
N ARG A 128 -6.16 -0.15 -19.93
CA ARG A 128 -7.51 0.17 -19.44
C ARG A 128 -8.60 -0.85 -19.79
N HIS A 129 -8.46 -1.60 -20.88
CA HIS A 129 -9.41 -2.64 -21.28
C HIS A 129 -9.24 -3.96 -20.50
N GLN A 130 -8.27 -4.01 -19.59
CA GLN A 130 -7.95 -5.17 -18.75
C GLN A 130 -8.15 -4.89 -17.26
N ILE A 131 -8.91 -3.84 -16.90
CA ILE A 131 -9.11 -3.46 -15.50
C ILE A 131 -9.75 -4.61 -14.73
N ASP A 132 -10.77 -5.25 -15.29
CA ASP A 132 -11.43 -6.38 -14.64
C ASP A 132 -10.44 -7.51 -14.33
N GLU A 133 -9.60 -7.91 -15.29
CA GLU A 133 -8.59 -8.95 -15.10
C GLU A 133 -7.53 -8.54 -14.06
N MET A 134 -7.06 -7.29 -14.09
CA MET A 134 -6.09 -6.78 -13.11
C MET A 134 -6.66 -6.80 -11.69
N LEU A 135 -7.93 -6.42 -11.54
CA LEU A 135 -8.61 -6.51 -10.26
C LEU A 135 -8.79 -7.98 -9.85
N GLN A 136 -9.21 -8.87 -10.76
CA GLN A 136 -9.32 -10.33 -10.53
C GLN A 136 -8.01 -10.99 -10.10
N GLY A 137 -6.88 -10.52 -10.62
CA GLY A 137 -5.56 -10.99 -10.20
C GLY A 137 -5.18 -10.65 -8.75
N PHE A 138 -5.87 -9.70 -8.09
CA PHE A 138 -5.59 -9.39 -6.70
C PHE A 138 -6.13 -10.50 -5.79
N SER A 139 -5.22 -11.18 -5.08
CA SER A 139 -5.50 -12.43 -4.35
C SER A 139 -6.48 -12.30 -3.17
N ARG A 140 -6.84 -11.07 -2.77
CA ARG A 140 -7.72 -10.79 -1.64
C ARG A 140 -9.10 -10.38 -2.14
N ASN A 141 -10.12 -11.12 -1.70
CA ASN A 141 -11.49 -10.92 -2.17
C ASN A 141 -12.31 -9.97 -1.27
N ASP A 142 -12.01 -9.86 0.02
CA ASP A 142 -12.83 -9.07 0.96
C ASP A 142 -12.27 -7.65 1.19
N ILE A 143 -12.19 -6.87 0.11
CA ILE A 143 -11.71 -5.49 0.17
C ILE A 143 -12.85 -4.56 0.60
N LYS A 144 -12.57 -3.79 1.65
CA LYS A 144 -13.50 -2.84 2.28
C LYS A 144 -13.07 -1.40 2.07
N VAL A 145 -11.77 -1.12 1.95
CA VAL A 145 -11.24 0.23 1.76
C VAL A 145 -10.22 0.25 0.64
N ILE A 146 -10.44 1.11 -0.34
CA ILE A 146 -9.49 1.44 -1.39
C ILE A 146 -9.10 2.90 -1.21
N VAL A 147 -7.80 3.17 -1.22
CA VAL A 147 -7.29 4.53 -1.42
C VAL A 147 -6.64 4.55 -2.79
N VAL A 148 -7.08 5.48 -3.63
CA VAL A 148 -6.63 5.64 -5.01
C VAL A 148 -6.03 7.01 -5.23
N THR A 149 -5.00 7.10 -6.06
CA THR A 149 -4.42 8.36 -6.54
C THR A 149 -4.00 8.22 -8.00
N ASP A 150 -3.96 9.33 -8.73
CA ASP A 150 -3.29 9.46 -10.03
C ASP A 150 -1.92 10.18 -9.94
N GLY A 151 -1.50 10.53 -8.72
CA GLY A 151 -0.22 11.16 -8.41
C GLY A 151 0.00 12.54 -9.01
N GLU A 152 -1.05 13.22 -9.49
CA GLU A 152 -0.93 14.54 -10.14
C GLU A 152 -0.57 15.66 -9.16
N ARG A 153 -1.00 15.55 -7.89
CA ARG A 153 -0.81 16.59 -6.89
C ARG A 153 -0.42 15.99 -5.54
N ILE A 154 0.73 15.32 -5.50
CA ILE A 154 1.32 14.91 -4.23
C ILE A 154 1.62 16.15 -3.40
N LEU A 155 1.10 16.19 -2.17
CA LEU A 155 1.11 17.36 -1.28
C LEU A 155 2.48 18.04 -1.22
N GLY A 156 2.58 19.25 -1.79
CA GLY A 156 3.78 20.09 -1.81
C GLY A 156 4.82 19.73 -2.88
N LEU A 157 4.64 18.63 -3.61
CA LEU A 157 5.59 18.07 -4.58
C LEU A 157 5.06 18.06 -6.01
N GLY A 158 3.76 18.25 -6.21
CA GLY A 158 3.13 18.28 -7.53
C GLY A 158 3.05 16.89 -8.17
N ASP A 159 3.26 16.84 -9.48
CA ASP A 159 3.09 15.62 -10.28
C ASP A 159 4.27 14.67 -10.07
N GLN A 160 4.01 13.52 -9.46
CA GLN A 160 4.98 12.45 -9.25
C GLN A 160 4.64 11.19 -10.07
N GLY A 161 3.58 11.23 -10.88
CA GLY A 161 3.03 10.08 -11.59
C GLY A 161 2.94 8.84 -10.68
N ILE A 162 3.46 7.69 -11.11
CA ILE A 162 3.43 6.46 -10.31
C ILE A 162 4.14 6.54 -8.95
N GLY A 163 5.01 7.53 -8.75
CA GLY A 163 5.64 7.77 -7.45
C GLY A 163 4.60 8.07 -6.36
N GLY A 164 3.44 8.57 -6.76
CA GLY A 164 2.28 8.78 -5.90
C GLY A 164 1.77 7.53 -5.19
N MET A 165 2.12 6.31 -5.62
CA MET A 165 1.73 5.06 -4.95
C MET A 165 2.13 5.02 -3.46
N GLY A 166 3.17 5.77 -3.05
CA GLY A 166 3.53 5.91 -1.63
C GLY A 166 2.39 6.46 -0.75
N ILE A 167 1.54 7.32 -1.31
CA ILE A 167 0.43 7.97 -0.60
C ILE A 167 -0.68 6.99 -0.21
N PRO A 168 -1.35 6.25 -1.12
CA PRO A 168 -2.40 5.31 -0.74
C PRO A 168 -1.88 4.21 0.18
N ILE A 169 -0.64 3.77 0.00
CA ILE A 169 0.02 2.81 0.90
C ILE A 169 0.17 3.40 2.32
N GLY A 170 0.68 4.63 2.43
CA GLY A 170 0.82 5.32 3.71
C GLY A 170 -0.52 5.57 4.38
N LYS A 171 -1.51 6.07 3.63
CA LYS A 171 -2.87 6.33 4.10
C LYS A 171 -3.52 5.06 4.66
N LEU A 172 -3.46 3.94 3.94
CA LEU A 172 -4.01 2.67 4.41
C LEU A 172 -3.28 2.11 5.64
N SER A 173 -2.00 2.43 5.78
CA SER A 173 -1.26 2.12 7.01
C SER A 173 -1.80 2.90 8.21
N LEU A 174 -2.22 4.16 8.03
CA LEU A 174 -2.90 4.96 9.06
C LEU A 174 -4.31 4.42 9.36
N TYR A 175 -5.07 4.03 8.34
CA TYR A 175 -6.37 3.37 8.53
C TYR A 175 -6.28 2.14 9.43
N THR A 176 -5.21 1.36 9.27
CA THR A 176 -4.98 0.18 10.11
C THR A 176 -4.50 0.58 11.50
N ALA A 177 -3.42 1.37 11.58
CA ALA A 177 -2.76 1.69 12.84
C ALA A 177 -3.61 2.58 13.77
N CYS A 178 -4.42 3.49 13.21
CA CYS A 178 -5.23 4.44 13.96
C CYS A 178 -6.72 4.10 13.93
N GLY A 179 -7.22 3.63 12.78
CA GLY A 179 -8.64 3.32 12.57
C GLY A 179 -9.03 1.87 12.88
N GLY A 180 -8.06 0.97 13.10
CA GLY A 180 -8.31 -0.44 13.38
C GLY A 180 -8.89 -1.23 12.20
N ILE A 181 -8.79 -0.70 10.97
CA ILE A 181 -9.21 -1.42 9.76
C ILE A 181 -8.25 -2.57 9.50
N HIS A 182 -8.78 -3.77 9.25
CA HIS A 182 -7.95 -4.93 9.00
C HIS A 182 -7.14 -4.76 7.69
N PRO A 183 -5.80 -4.92 7.70
CA PRO A 183 -4.96 -4.59 6.56
C PRO A 183 -5.21 -5.50 5.34
N ALA A 184 -5.64 -6.75 5.55
CA ALA A 184 -6.06 -7.63 4.46
C ALA A 184 -7.30 -7.15 3.69
N SER A 185 -8.08 -6.25 4.29
CA SER A 185 -9.29 -5.65 3.69
C SER A 185 -9.01 -4.30 3.03
N THR A 186 -7.74 -3.94 2.88
CA THR A 186 -7.31 -2.69 2.26
C THR A 186 -6.59 -2.93 0.95
N LEU A 187 -6.74 -1.99 0.00
CA LEU A 187 -6.11 -2.06 -1.30
C LEU A 187 -5.66 -0.66 -1.78
N PRO A 188 -4.34 -0.39 -1.86
CA PRO A 188 -3.83 0.81 -2.49
C PRO A 188 -3.85 0.67 -4.01
N ILE A 189 -4.29 1.70 -4.73
CA ILE A 189 -4.33 1.72 -6.20
C ILE A 189 -3.65 2.99 -6.73
N MET A 190 -2.79 2.81 -7.73
CA MET A 190 -2.19 3.88 -8.52
C MET A 190 -2.77 3.87 -9.93
N LEU A 191 -3.36 4.98 -10.36
CA LEU A 191 -3.89 5.18 -11.71
C LEU A 191 -2.84 5.88 -12.58
N ASP A 192 -2.16 5.11 -13.43
CA ASP A 192 -1.09 5.63 -14.28
C ASP A 192 -1.64 6.11 -15.64
N VAL A 193 -1.97 7.40 -15.68
CA VAL A 193 -2.45 8.09 -16.88
C VAL A 193 -1.34 8.89 -17.58
N GLY A 194 -0.07 8.60 -17.26
CA GLY A 194 1.08 9.41 -17.62
C GLY A 194 1.43 10.45 -16.56
N THR A 195 2.45 11.26 -16.83
CA THR A 195 2.92 12.34 -15.96
C THR A 195 3.37 13.53 -16.79
N ASN A 196 3.12 14.74 -16.30
CA ASN A 196 3.61 15.99 -16.88
C ASN A 196 4.91 16.47 -16.22
N ASN A 197 5.50 15.67 -15.32
CA ASN A 197 6.78 15.97 -14.71
C ASN A 197 7.93 15.68 -15.70
N PRO A 198 8.67 16.70 -16.18
CA PRO A 198 9.72 16.51 -17.17
C PRO A 198 10.88 15.65 -16.64
N GLN A 199 11.18 15.70 -15.34
CA GLN A 199 12.24 14.88 -14.76
C GLN A 199 11.92 13.39 -14.88
N HIS A 200 10.67 13.01 -14.60
CA HIS A 200 10.20 11.62 -14.74
C HIS A 200 10.11 11.18 -16.21
N LEU A 201 9.75 12.08 -17.12
CA LEU A 201 9.71 11.78 -18.55
C LEU A 201 11.11 11.56 -19.14
N GLU A 202 12.11 12.27 -18.64
CA GLU A 202 13.50 12.18 -19.08
C GLU A 202 14.30 11.08 -18.36
N ASP A 203 13.87 10.66 -17.17
CA ASP A 203 14.56 9.63 -16.39
C ASP A 203 14.40 8.23 -17.01
N PRO A 204 15.49 7.58 -17.45
CA PRO A 204 15.43 6.22 -17.98
C PRO A 204 15.02 5.17 -16.94
N LEU A 205 15.13 5.46 -15.65
CA LEU A 205 14.77 4.58 -14.53
C LEU A 205 13.35 4.79 -14.03
N TYR A 206 12.63 5.81 -14.54
CA TYR A 206 11.22 6.00 -14.22
C TYR A 206 10.41 4.76 -14.62
N MET A 207 9.76 4.13 -13.64
CA MET A 207 9.03 2.87 -13.90
C MET A 207 7.61 3.08 -14.45
N GLY A 208 7.10 4.30 -14.44
CA GLY A 208 5.74 4.59 -14.90
C GLY A 208 5.65 4.73 -16.42
N TRP A 209 4.44 4.94 -16.91
CA TRP A 209 4.22 5.19 -18.33
C TRP A 209 4.81 6.54 -18.72
N ARG A 210 5.95 6.50 -19.45
CA ARG A 210 6.65 7.68 -19.98
C ARG A 210 5.87 8.34 -21.11
N HIS A 211 4.79 9.00 -20.74
CA HIS A 211 3.89 9.73 -21.61
C HIS A 211 3.31 10.91 -20.82
N PRO A 212 3.11 12.08 -21.45
CA PRO A 212 2.34 13.18 -20.83
C PRO A 212 0.98 12.70 -20.34
N ARG A 213 0.36 13.40 -19.38
CA ARG A 213 -1.00 13.01 -18.95
C ARG A 213 -1.97 13.01 -20.14
N ILE A 214 -2.84 12.00 -20.19
CA ILE A 214 -3.86 11.87 -21.23
C ILE A 214 -4.85 13.06 -21.22
N SER A 215 -5.62 13.20 -22.30
CA SER A 215 -6.62 14.27 -22.40
C SER A 215 -7.75 14.13 -21.37
N ASP A 216 -8.43 15.25 -21.06
CA ASP A 216 -9.58 15.29 -20.14
C ASP A 216 -10.73 14.33 -20.50
N GLU A 217 -10.92 14.04 -21.78
CA GLU A 217 -11.96 13.14 -22.29
C GLU A 217 -11.57 11.68 -22.02
N GLN A 218 -10.36 11.29 -22.43
CA GLN A 218 -9.79 9.97 -22.14
C GLN A 218 -9.71 9.70 -20.65
N TYR A 219 -9.36 10.71 -19.85
CA TYR A 219 -9.29 10.59 -18.41
C TYR A 219 -10.66 10.26 -17.81
N LEU A 220 -11.74 10.91 -18.25
CA LEU A 220 -13.09 10.56 -17.78
C LEU A 220 -13.50 9.15 -18.20
N GLU A 221 -13.24 8.77 -19.45
CA GLU A 221 -13.48 7.41 -19.94
C GLU A 221 -12.78 6.39 -19.03
N PHE A 222 -11.50 6.64 -18.72
CA PHE A 222 -10.71 5.77 -17.85
C PHE A 222 -11.32 5.63 -16.46
N MET A 223 -11.70 6.76 -15.85
CA MET A 223 -12.26 6.79 -14.52
C MET A 223 -13.62 6.10 -14.46
N ASP A 224 -14.45 6.22 -15.51
CA ASP A 224 -15.72 5.51 -15.61
C ASP A 224 -15.50 4.00 -15.69
N MET A 225 -14.55 3.55 -16.53
CA MET A 225 -14.18 2.13 -16.61
C MET A 225 -13.67 1.60 -15.26
N PHE A 226 -12.80 2.35 -14.60
CA PHE A 226 -12.25 2.00 -13.30
C PHE A 226 -13.33 1.89 -12.22
N VAL A 227 -14.17 2.91 -12.06
CA VAL A 227 -15.22 2.92 -11.04
C VAL A 227 -16.24 1.80 -11.30
N HIS A 228 -16.61 1.57 -12.56
CA HIS A 228 -17.49 0.47 -12.93
C HIS A 228 -16.92 -0.89 -12.50
N ALA A 229 -15.65 -1.17 -12.84
CA ALA A 229 -14.99 -2.43 -12.48
C ALA A 229 -14.87 -2.62 -10.95
N ILE A 230 -14.57 -1.54 -10.22
CA ILE A 230 -14.55 -1.55 -8.75
C ILE A 230 -15.93 -1.90 -8.17
N GLN A 231 -17.01 -1.28 -8.67
CA GLN A 231 -18.37 -1.57 -8.20
C GLN A 231 -18.81 -3.01 -8.51
N GLN A 232 -18.42 -3.56 -9.67
CA GLN A 232 -18.73 -4.94 -10.02
C GLN A 232 -18.03 -5.93 -9.08
N ARG A 233 -16.75 -5.70 -8.77
CA ARG A 233 -15.96 -6.60 -7.94
C ARG A 233 -16.25 -6.45 -6.44
N TRP A 234 -16.38 -5.23 -5.96
CA TRP A 234 -16.56 -4.91 -4.54
C TRP A 234 -17.66 -3.85 -4.36
N PRO A 235 -18.94 -4.22 -4.44
CA PRO A 235 -20.07 -3.27 -4.47
C PRO A 235 -20.21 -2.44 -3.19
N ASN A 236 -19.66 -2.90 -2.06
CA ASN A 236 -19.74 -2.24 -0.75
C ASN A 236 -18.41 -1.59 -0.32
N VAL A 237 -17.46 -1.41 -1.24
CA VAL A 237 -16.16 -0.83 -0.91
C VAL A 237 -16.25 0.67 -0.66
N LEU A 238 -15.47 1.16 0.31
CA LEU A 238 -15.15 2.57 0.46
C LEU A 238 -14.04 2.93 -0.53
N LEU A 239 -14.32 3.83 -1.48
CA LEU A 239 -13.32 4.38 -2.40
C LEU A 239 -12.93 5.79 -1.98
N GLN A 240 -11.70 5.96 -1.49
CA GLN A 240 -11.14 7.26 -1.16
C GLN A 240 -10.23 7.76 -2.28
N PHE A 241 -10.49 8.97 -2.76
CA PHE A 241 -9.61 9.70 -3.68
C PHE A 241 -8.60 10.53 -2.86
N GLU A 242 -7.32 10.46 -3.22
CA GLU A 242 -6.24 11.14 -2.51
C GLU A 242 -5.26 11.81 -3.50
N ASP A 243 -4.81 13.03 -3.21
CA ASP A 243 -3.74 13.73 -3.94
C ASP A 243 -3.99 13.90 -5.46
N PHE A 244 -5.25 14.02 -5.86
CA PHE A 244 -5.65 14.41 -7.22
C PHE A 244 -5.49 15.92 -7.43
N ALA A 245 -5.23 16.37 -8.66
CA ALA A 245 -5.32 17.79 -8.98
C ALA A 245 -6.71 18.34 -8.65
N GLN A 246 -6.79 19.56 -8.10
CA GLN A 246 -8.02 20.12 -7.54
C GLN A 246 -9.21 20.11 -8.52
N LYS A 247 -8.94 20.41 -9.80
CA LYS A 247 -9.93 20.34 -10.89
C LYS A 247 -10.53 18.94 -11.02
N ASN A 248 -9.68 17.90 -10.98
CA ASN A 248 -10.10 16.50 -11.08
C ASN A 248 -10.74 16.01 -9.78
N ALA A 249 -10.18 16.32 -8.62
CA ALA A 249 -10.72 15.93 -7.31
C ALA A 249 -12.22 16.30 -7.17
N THR A 250 -12.57 17.56 -7.42
CA THR A 250 -13.96 18.03 -7.33
C THR A 250 -14.85 17.41 -8.42
N ARG A 251 -14.34 17.30 -9.64
CA ARG A 251 -15.06 16.71 -10.78
C ARG A 251 -15.43 15.24 -10.53
N LEU A 252 -14.48 14.45 -10.06
CA LEU A 252 -14.66 13.03 -9.77
C LEU A 252 -15.60 12.81 -8.58
N LEU A 253 -15.42 13.57 -7.49
CA LEU A 253 -16.30 13.48 -6.32
C LEU A 253 -17.77 13.76 -6.70
N ASN A 254 -18.03 14.85 -7.43
CA ASN A 254 -19.39 15.19 -7.86
C ASN A 254 -20.00 14.13 -8.79
N ARG A 255 -19.16 13.48 -9.61
CA ARG A 255 -19.60 12.44 -10.53
C ARG A 255 -20.01 11.15 -9.81
N TYR A 256 -19.22 10.71 -8.82
CA TYR A 256 -19.34 9.35 -8.27
C TYR A 256 -19.99 9.25 -6.89
N ARG A 257 -20.10 10.34 -6.11
CA ARG A 257 -20.64 10.34 -4.73
C ARG A 257 -22.04 9.76 -4.54
N HIS A 258 -22.82 9.64 -5.62
CA HIS A 258 -24.17 9.07 -5.62
C HIS A 258 -24.23 7.65 -6.22
N GLN A 259 -23.09 7.14 -6.70
CA GLN A 259 -22.98 5.83 -7.36
C GLN A 259 -22.34 4.79 -6.44
N LEU A 260 -21.34 5.17 -5.64
CA LEU A 260 -20.69 4.31 -4.65
C LEU A 260 -20.31 5.09 -3.39
N CYS A 261 -19.93 4.35 -2.34
CA CYS A 261 -19.40 4.94 -1.12
C CYS A 261 -18.02 5.52 -1.39
N CYS A 262 -17.94 6.81 -1.70
CA CYS A 262 -16.68 7.49 -1.95
C CYS A 262 -16.59 8.88 -1.32
N PHE A 263 -15.37 9.30 -1.04
CA PHE A 263 -15.04 10.66 -0.60
C PHE A 263 -13.62 11.04 -1.03
N ASN A 264 -13.27 12.31 -0.86
CA ASN A 264 -11.92 12.83 -1.04
C ASN A 264 -11.49 13.48 0.29
N ASP A 265 -10.27 13.20 0.76
CA ASP A 265 -9.78 13.69 2.06
C ASP A 265 -9.16 15.10 1.99
N ASP A 266 -8.71 15.55 0.81
CA ASP A 266 -8.18 16.89 0.54
C ASP A 266 -9.28 17.98 0.45
#